data_AF-A0A0D2EI99-F1
#
_entry.id   AF-A0A0D2EI99-F1
#
_cell.length_a   1.000
_cell.length_b   1.000
_cell.length_c   1.000
_cell.angle_alpha   90.00
_cell.angle_beta   90.00
_cell.angle_gamma   90.00
#
_symmetry.space_group_name_H-M   'P 1'
#
loop_
_entity.id
_entity.type
_entity.pdbx_description
1 polymer ?
#
loop_
_entity_poly.entity_id
_entity_poly.type
_entity_poly.pdbx_seq_one_letter_code
_entity_poly.pdbx_strand_id
1 'polypeptide(L)'
;MPSSTATDSYAAQIAAPMTVPQRKQLLKQLQSPDAIDSLRRPEILMDFFTDSLDMRDLSLAVPALTGLFHLITTKNLDYPSFYPRLYALLDRDLLHSKYRSRVLRHLDIFLSPTNHLPAATIASFIKRLSRLCLFAPPSGIVAIIPFIYNLLKQHPTTTFMIHRNPYPPYTKFKHNLGNDPFDPNEPNPQLTNAIDSSLWELETCQSHYHPTVASIARIISEQFTKQQYNLEDFLDHGYATLLESEFKKKEKKPPVVEYRIPKKIFAPAEDSEDDATGQEDGMDKLLDMWDFEC
;
A
#
# COMPACT_ATOMS: atom_id res chain seq x y z
N MET A 1 -1.88 -25.73 -35.98
CA MET A 1 -0.44 -26.01 -35.72
C MET A 1 0.19 -24.71 -35.25
N PRO A 2 0.37 -24.45 -33.94
CA PRO A 2 1.15 -23.30 -33.49
C PRO A 2 2.60 -23.51 -33.99
N SER A 3 3.09 -22.53 -34.75
CA SER A 3 4.32 -22.64 -35.53
C SER A 3 5.53 -22.87 -34.62
N SER A 4 6.34 -23.89 -34.89
CA SER A 4 7.60 -24.10 -34.14
C SER A 4 8.54 -22.91 -34.28
N THR A 5 8.38 -22.11 -35.35
CA THR A 5 9.16 -20.91 -35.60
C THR A 5 8.96 -19.83 -34.53
N ALA A 6 7.79 -19.73 -33.91
CA ALA A 6 7.53 -18.73 -32.87
C ALA A 6 8.22 -19.10 -31.55
N THR A 7 8.16 -20.38 -31.15
CA THR A 7 8.78 -20.85 -29.90
C THR A 7 10.30 -20.72 -29.94
N ASP A 8 10.91 -21.07 -31.06
CA ASP A 8 12.37 -21.01 -31.22
C ASP A 8 12.86 -19.56 -31.26
N SER A 9 12.02 -18.65 -31.77
CA SER A 9 12.30 -17.20 -31.78
C SER A 9 12.35 -16.60 -30.37
N TYR A 10 11.40 -16.93 -29.50
CA TYR A 10 11.40 -16.39 -28.12
C TYR A 10 12.55 -16.93 -27.28
N ALA A 11 12.85 -18.22 -27.37
CA ALA A 11 13.99 -18.79 -26.65
C ALA A 11 15.32 -18.13 -27.07
N ALA A 12 15.51 -17.90 -28.37
CA ALA A 12 16.68 -17.18 -28.88
C ALA A 12 16.72 -15.71 -28.43
N GLN A 13 15.56 -15.03 -28.39
CA GLN A 13 15.47 -13.65 -27.90
C GLN A 13 15.76 -13.54 -26.39
N ILE A 14 15.29 -14.50 -25.59
CA ILE A 14 15.54 -14.55 -24.15
C ILE A 14 17.02 -14.79 -23.85
N ALA A 15 17.66 -15.69 -24.60
CA ALA A 15 19.08 -16.01 -24.45
C ALA A 15 20.02 -14.89 -24.93
N ALA A 16 19.56 -13.99 -25.81
CA ALA A 16 20.37 -12.89 -26.30
C ALA A 16 20.55 -11.79 -25.24
N PRO A 17 21.71 -11.11 -25.18
CA PRO A 17 21.89 -9.95 -24.31
C PRO A 17 20.91 -8.85 -24.71
N MET A 18 20.05 -8.45 -23.77
CA MET A 18 19.00 -7.47 -24.00
C MET A 18 19.17 -6.24 -23.12
N THR A 19 18.85 -5.07 -23.68
CA THR A 19 18.78 -3.82 -22.91
C THR A 19 17.53 -3.80 -22.03
N VAL A 20 17.54 -2.99 -20.96
CA VAL A 20 16.39 -2.83 -20.05
C VAL A 20 15.09 -2.46 -20.80
N PRO A 21 15.07 -1.54 -21.77
CA PRO A 21 13.87 -1.24 -22.56
C PRO A 21 13.36 -2.43 -23.38
N GLN A 22 14.27 -3.20 -24.00
CA GLN A 22 13.91 -4.41 -24.75
C GLN A 22 13.30 -5.46 -23.82
N ARG A 23 13.87 -5.67 -22.62
CA ARG A 23 13.31 -6.57 -21.61
C ARG A 23 11.91 -6.13 -21.17
N LYS A 24 11.68 -4.82 -20.95
CA LYS A 24 10.34 -4.27 -20.64
C LYS A 24 9.33 -4.56 -21.74
N GLN A 25 9.72 -4.41 -23.00
CA GLN A 25 8.85 -4.70 -24.14
C GLN A 25 8.52 -6.20 -24.23
N LEU A 26 9.53 -7.05 -24.06
CA LEU A 26 9.37 -8.50 -24.09
C LEU A 26 8.46 -8.99 -22.95
N LEU A 27 8.65 -8.49 -21.72
CA LEU A 27 7.78 -8.81 -20.59
C LEU A 27 6.32 -8.39 -20.82
N LYS A 28 6.08 -7.22 -21.44
CA LYS A 28 4.71 -6.80 -21.76
C LYS A 28 4.01 -7.73 -22.75
N GLN A 29 4.76 -8.36 -23.65
CA GLN A 29 4.23 -9.34 -24.61
C GLN A 29 4.05 -10.71 -23.96
N LEU A 30 5.02 -11.16 -23.18
CA LEU A 30 5.05 -12.51 -22.60
C LEU A 30 4.22 -12.66 -21.32
N GLN A 31 3.79 -11.58 -20.67
CA GLN A 31 2.95 -11.66 -19.48
C GLN A 31 1.51 -12.11 -19.76
N SER A 32 1.04 -12.07 -21.02
CA SER A 32 -0.36 -12.39 -21.32
C SER A 32 -0.60 -13.91 -21.26
N PRO A 33 -1.72 -14.36 -20.66
CA PRO A 33 -2.10 -15.77 -20.62
C PRO A 33 -2.02 -16.44 -21.99
N ASP A 34 -2.55 -15.77 -23.03
CA ASP A 34 -2.56 -16.28 -24.40
C ASP A 34 -1.15 -16.51 -24.97
N ALA A 35 -0.20 -15.62 -24.66
CA ALA A 35 1.17 -15.78 -25.12
C ALA A 35 1.84 -16.97 -24.42
N ILE A 36 1.67 -17.11 -23.10
CA ILE A 36 2.23 -18.21 -22.32
C ILE A 36 1.63 -19.55 -22.77
N ASP A 37 0.33 -19.61 -22.99
CA ASP A 37 -0.37 -20.84 -23.38
C ASP A 37 -0.09 -21.25 -24.84
N SER A 38 0.31 -20.30 -25.69
CA SER A 38 0.73 -20.61 -27.07
C SER A 38 2.10 -21.29 -27.16
N LEU A 39 2.93 -21.20 -26.11
CA LEU A 39 4.27 -21.78 -26.09
C LEU A 39 4.20 -23.28 -25.82
N ARG A 40 4.97 -24.05 -26.59
CA ARG A 40 5.11 -25.50 -26.38
C ARG A 40 5.86 -25.86 -25.10
N ARG A 41 6.80 -25.00 -24.69
CA ARG A 41 7.66 -25.15 -23.51
C ARG A 41 7.67 -23.86 -22.70
N PRO A 42 6.64 -23.59 -21.89
CA PRO A 42 6.53 -22.36 -21.11
C PRO A 42 7.52 -22.31 -19.94
N GLU A 43 8.19 -23.42 -19.60
CA GLU A 43 9.15 -23.51 -18.49
C GLU A 43 10.36 -22.58 -18.68
N ILE A 44 10.74 -22.32 -19.93
CA ILE A 44 11.84 -21.39 -20.27
C ILE A 44 11.54 -19.97 -19.77
N LEU A 45 10.25 -19.59 -19.70
CA LEU A 45 9.85 -18.27 -19.20
C LEU A 45 10.04 -18.13 -17.69
N MET A 46 10.09 -19.24 -16.94
CA MET A 46 10.21 -19.19 -15.50
C MET A 46 11.53 -18.52 -15.08
N ASP A 47 12.64 -18.96 -15.68
CA ASP A 47 13.97 -18.40 -15.45
C ASP A 47 14.05 -16.92 -15.88
N PHE A 48 13.44 -16.60 -17.03
CA PHE A 48 13.36 -15.23 -17.52
C PHE A 48 12.57 -14.29 -16.59
N PHE A 49 11.45 -14.77 -16.03
CA PHE A 49 10.66 -14.00 -15.08
C PHE A 49 11.39 -13.86 -13.74
N THR A 50 12.06 -14.91 -13.24
CA THR A 50 12.87 -14.82 -12.01
C THR A 50 14.02 -13.84 -12.16
N ASP A 51 14.75 -13.89 -13.27
CA ASP A 51 15.81 -12.92 -13.59
C ASP A 51 15.29 -11.49 -13.65
N SER A 52 14.09 -11.30 -14.21
CA SER A 52 13.44 -9.99 -14.30
C SER A 52 13.01 -9.47 -12.93
N LEU A 53 12.71 -10.35 -11.97
CA LEU A 53 12.41 -9.98 -10.58
C LEU A 53 13.66 -9.54 -9.83
N ASP A 54 14.80 -10.18 -10.06
CA ASP A 54 16.05 -9.89 -9.37
C ASP A 54 16.66 -8.53 -9.78
N MET A 55 16.24 -7.95 -10.91
CA MET A 55 16.66 -6.60 -11.34
C MET A 55 16.12 -5.45 -10.46
N ARG A 56 15.21 -5.72 -9.50
CA ARG A 56 14.63 -4.74 -8.55
C ARG A 56 13.95 -3.51 -9.16
N ASP A 57 13.66 -3.51 -10.46
CA ASP A 57 12.84 -2.48 -11.11
C ASP A 57 11.37 -2.90 -11.08
N LEU A 58 10.51 -2.12 -10.39
CA LEU A 58 9.07 -2.36 -10.31
C LEU A 58 8.41 -2.53 -11.69
N SER A 59 8.91 -1.84 -12.72
CA SER A 59 8.35 -1.92 -14.07
C SER A 59 8.67 -3.23 -14.80
N LEU A 60 9.68 -3.97 -14.34
CA LEU A 60 10.01 -5.34 -14.77
C LEU A 60 9.36 -6.37 -13.84
N ALA A 61 9.46 -6.16 -12.53
CA ALA A 61 9.00 -7.09 -11.52
C ALA A 61 7.49 -7.34 -11.59
N VAL A 62 6.69 -6.29 -11.84
CA VAL A 62 5.23 -6.42 -11.87
C VAL A 62 4.73 -7.28 -13.04
N PRO A 63 5.13 -7.02 -14.29
CA PRO A 63 4.89 -7.96 -15.40
C PRO A 63 5.41 -9.37 -15.13
N ALA A 64 6.63 -9.50 -14.59
CA ALA A 64 7.24 -10.80 -14.33
C ALA A 64 6.45 -11.63 -13.30
N LEU A 65 5.98 -11.02 -12.20
CA LEU A 65 5.11 -11.68 -11.22
C LEU A 65 3.79 -12.14 -11.84
N THR A 66 3.25 -11.38 -12.79
CA THR A 66 2.00 -11.75 -13.48
C THR A 66 2.20 -13.01 -14.31
N GLY A 67 3.26 -13.04 -15.12
CA GLY A 67 3.61 -14.21 -15.92
C GLY A 67 3.95 -15.42 -15.04
N LEU A 68 4.70 -15.21 -13.97
CA LEU A 68 5.06 -16.25 -13.01
C LEU A 68 3.83 -16.83 -12.29
N PHE A 69 2.88 -15.98 -11.89
CA PHE A 69 1.63 -16.44 -11.27
C PHE A 69 0.78 -17.27 -12.23
N HIS A 70 0.70 -16.88 -13.51
CA HIS A 70 0.03 -17.68 -14.54
C HIS A 70 0.71 -19.05 -14.72
N LEU A 71 2.04 -19.11 -14.75
CA LEU A 71 2.80 -20.37 -14.82
C LEU A 71 2.55 -21.28 -13.62
N ILE A 72 2.54 -20.73 -12.40
CA ILE A 72 2.27 -21.47 -11.17
C ILE A 72 0.84 -22.04 -11.20
N THR A 73 -0.15 -21.21 -11.56
CA THR A 73 -1.57 -21.59 -11.49
C THR A 73 -2.02 -22.52 -12.61
N THR A 74 -1.51 -22.36 -13.84
CA THR A 74 -1.99 -23.13 -15.01
C THR A 74 -1.11 -24.32 -15.36
N LYS A 75 0.21 -24.20 -15.19
CA LYS A 75 1.18 -25.25 -15.53
C LYS A 75 1.68 -26.01 -14.30
N ASN A 76 1.20 -25.64 -13.10
CA ASN A 76 1.60 -26.25 -11.83
C ASN A 76 3.13 -26.26 -11.63
N LEU A 77 3.78 -25.17 -12.05
CA LEU A 77 5.22 -24.98 -11.84
C LEU A 77 5.45 -24.43 -10.43
N ASP A 78 6.29 -25.12 -9.66
CA ASP A 78 6.55 -24.73 -8.27
C ASP A 78 7.52 -23.54 -8.19
N TYR A 79 7.08 -22.47 -7.54
CA TYR A 79 7.94 -21.36 -7.13
C TYR A 79 7.68 -21.03 -5.65
N PRO A 80 8.36 -21.72 -4.72
CA PRO A 80 8.07 -21.61 -3.28
C PRO A 80 8.26 -20.20 -2.73
N SER A 81 9.13 -19.41 -3.35
CA SER A 81 9.46 -18.04 -2.94
C SER A 81 8.49 -16.99 -3.49
N PHE A 82 7.36 -17.36 -4.12
CA PHE A 82 6.42 -16.40 -4.72
C PHE A 82 5.95 -15.33 -3.74
N TYR A 83 5.34 -15.74 -2.62
CA TYR A 83 4.80 -14.81 -1.63
C TYR A 83 5.87 -14.03 -0.86
N PRO A 84 7.01 -14.62 -0.45
CA PRO A 84 8.14 -13.85 0.06
C PRO A 84 8.64 -12.75 -0.90
N ARG A 85 8.74 -13.06 -2.20
CA ARG A 85 9.14 -12.07 -3.22
C ARG A 85 8.07 -11.00 -3.44
N LEU A 86 6.80 -11.39 -3.45
CA LEU A 86 5.67 -10.46 -3.52
C LEU A 86 5.63 -9.53 -2.29
N TYR A 87 5.91 -10.07 -1.11
CA TYR A 87 5.97 -9.32 0.15
C TYR A 87 7.16 -8.35 0.19
N ALA A 88 8.31 -8.75 -0.37
CA ALA A 88 9.47 -7.88 -0.53
C ALA A 88 9.24 -6.71 -1.51
N LEU A 89 8.30 -6.84 -2.46
CA LEU A 89 7.89 -5.77 -3.37
C LEU A 89 7.17 -4.62 -2.65
N LEU A 90 6.59 -4.89 -1.47
CA LEU A 90 5.95 -3.89 -0.61
C LEU A 90 7.01 -3.13 0.19
N ASP A 91 7.82 -2.34 -0.52
CA ASP A 91 8.83 -1.47 0.08
C ASP A 91 8.28 -0.06 0.41
N ARG A 92 9.16 0.79 0.95
CA ARG A 92 8.83 2.16 1.37
C ARG A 92 8.50 3.07 0.18
N ASP A 93 9.03 2.76 -1.01
CA ASP A 93 8.94 3.60 -2.20
C ASP A 93 7.73 3.23 -3.08
N LEU A 94 7.15 2.03 -2.88
CA LEU A 94 6.03 1.51 -3.65
C LEU A 94 4.87 2.51 -3.73
N LEU A 95 4.43 3.08 -2.60
CA LEU A 95 3.27 3.99 -2.57
C LEU A 95 3.56 5.38 -3.15
N HIS A 96 4.84 5.73 -3.29
CA HIS A 96 5.32 6.94 -3.99
C HIS A 96 5.54 6.70 -5.49
N SER A 97 5.64 5.43 -5.90
CA SER A 97 5.86 5.04 -7.29
C SER A 97 4.64 5.25 -8.19
N LYS A 98 4.89 5.61 -9.45
CA LYS A 98 3.89 5.65 -10.52
C LYS A 98 3.27 4.27 -10.81
N TYR A 99 3.94 3.18 -10.41
CA TYR A 99 3.49 1.80 -10.66
C TYR A 99 2.56 1.25 -9.58
N ARG A 100 2.29 2.00 -8.51
CA ARG A 100 1.47 1.54 -7.36
C ARG A 100 0.11 0.97 -7.75
N SER A 101 -0.62 1.62 -8.65
CA SER A 101 -1.95 1.14 -9.07
C SER A 101 -1.86 -0.22 -9.74
N ARG A 102 -0.82 -0.43 -10.55
CA ARG A 102 -0.59 -1.71 -11.23
C ARG A 102 -0.28 -2.80 -10.21
N VAL A 103 0.61 -2.53 -9.26
CA VAL A 103 0.94 -3.46 -8.17
C VAL A 103 -0.31 -3.84 -7.38
N LEU A 104 -1.16 -2.87 -7.03
CA LEU A 104 -2.38 -3.13 -6.27
C LEU A 104 -3.40 -4.00 -7.01
N ARG A 105 -3.57 -3.80 -8.32
CA ARG A 105 -4.40 -4.69 -9.15
C ARG A 105 -3.90 -6.13 -9.13
N HIS A 106 -2.58 -6.32 -9.21
CA HIS A 106 -2.01 -7.66 -9.14
C HIS A 106 -2.12 -8.27 -7.74
N LEU A 107 -1.95 -7.48 -6.68
CA LEU A 107 -2.14 -7.94 -5.31
C LEU A 107 -3.58 -8.37 -5.03
N ASP A 108 -4.59 -7.70 -5.60
CA ASP A 108 -6.00 -8.10 -5.48
C ASP A 108 -6.23 -9.51 -6.04
N ILE A 109 -5.60 -9.83 -7.17
CA ILE A 109 -5.65 -11.16 -7.78
C ILE A 109 -4.88 -12.19 -6.93
N PHE A 110 -3.65 -11.86 -6.52
CA PHE A 110 -2.77 -12.79 -5.83
C PHE A 110 -3.23 -13.10 -4.39
N LEU A 111 -3.88 -12.16 -3.72
CA LEU A 111 -4.40 -12.32 -2.36
C LEU A 111 -5.88 -12.73 -2.32
N SER A 112 -6.49 -12.99 -3.48
CA SER A 112 -7.87 -13.48 -3.58
C SER A 112 -8.08 -14.78 -2.77
N PRO A 113 -9.25 -14.98 -2.14
CA PRO A 113 -9.62 -16.20 -1.43
C PRO A 113 -9.47 -17.49 -2.26
N THR A 114 -9.55 -17.39 -3.59
CA THR A 114 -9.40 -18.51 -4.53
C THR A 114 -8.04 -19.19 -4.47
N ASN A 115 -7.01 -18.49 -3.97
CA ASN A 115 -5.64 -19.01 -3.94
C ASN A 115 -5.32 -19.78 -2.63
N HIS A 116 -6.30 -19.93 -1.73
CA HIS A 116 -6.19 -20.74 -0.50
C HIS A 116 -5.00 -20.40 0.41
N LEU A 117 -4.75 -19.10 0.60
CA LEU A 117 -3.62 -18.65 1.41
C LEU A 117 -3.85 -18.77 2.92
N PRO A 118 -2.81 -19.08 3.71
CA PRO A 118 -2.89 -19.04 5.16
C PRO A 118 -3.25 -17.63 5.66
N ALA A 119 -4.09 -17.55 6.69
CA ALA A 119 -4.50 -16.28 7.30
C ALA A 119 -3.30 -15.45 7.80
N ALA A 120 -2.23 -16.10 8.28
CA ALA A 120 -1.00 -15.43 8.71
C ALA A 120 -0.32 -14.67 7.57
N THR A 121 -0.27 -15.24 6.36
CA THR A 121 0.26 -14.57 5.17
C THR A 121 -0.52 -13.29 4.88
N ILE A 122 -1.84 -13.40 4.83
CA ILE A 122 -2.73 -12.26 4.51
C ILE A 122 -2.62 -11.18 5.59
N ALA A 123 -2.59 -11.56 6.87
CA ALA A 123 -2.35 -10.65 7.97
C ALA A 123 -1.02 -9.88 7.81
N SER A 124 0.04 -10.53 7.35
CA SER A 124 1.33 -9.87 7.08
C SER A 124 1.23 -8.84 5.97
N PHE A 125 0.53 -9.17 4.87
CA PHE A 125 0.28 -8.21 3.78
C PHE A 125 -0.52 -7.01 4.29
N ILE A 126 -1.61 -7.24 5.03
CA ILE A 126 -2.43 -6.17 5.62
C ILE A 126 -1.59 -5.29 6.56
N LYS A 127 -0.84 -5.90 7.48
CA LYS A 127 -0.03 -5.17 8.47
C LYS A 127 1.09 -4.36 7.81
N ARG A 128 1.79 -4.94 6.83
CA ARG A 128 2.83 -4.22 6.07
C ARG A 128 2.25 -3.04 5.30
N LEU A 129 1.15 -3.23 4.58
CA LEU A 129 0.46 -2.15 3.87
C LEU A 129 -0.02 -1.05 4.82
N SER A 130 -0.56 -1.43 5.98
CA SER A 130 -0.98 -0.48 7.02
C SER A 130 0.20 0.36 7.54
N ARG A 131 1.36 -0.27 7.76
CA ARG A 131 2.59 0.44 8.16
C ARG A 131 3.12 1.37 7.07
N LEU A 132 3.00 0.98 5.81
CA LEU A 132 3.36 1.85 4.68
C LEU A 132 2.44 3.08 4.58
N CYS A 133 1.16 2.97 4.97
CA CYS A 133 0.22 4.10 4.97
C CYS A 133 0.68 5.28 5.85
N LEU A 134 1.44 5.05 6.92
CA LEU A 134 1.93 6.12 7.80
C LEU A 134 2.81 7.16 7.09
N PHE A 135 3.51 6.74 6.03
CA PHE A 135 4.43 7.59 5.26
C PHE A 135 4.00 7.74 3.79
N ALA A 136 2.78 7.32 3.47
CA ALA A 136 2.26 7.32 2.11
C ALA A 136 1.68 8.69 1.73
N PRO A 137 1.68 9.05 0.44
CA PRO A 137 0.89 10.18 -0.04
C PRO A 137 -0.61 9.90 0.15
N PRO A 138 -1.47 10.93 0.29
CA PRO A 138 -2.91 10.77 0.46
C PRO A 138 -3.55 9.93 -0.65
N SER A 139 -3.08 10.09 -1.89
CA SER A 139 -3.53 9.30 -3.04
C SER A 139 -3.21 7.80 -2.93
N GLY A 140 -2.13 7.43 -2.23
CA GLY A 140 -1.82 6.03 -1.91
C GLY A 140 -2.73 5.49 -0.81
N ILE A 141 -2.94 6.27 0.25
CA ILE A 141 -3.79 5.88 1.39
C ILE A 141 -5.23 5.58 0.94
N VAL A 142 -5.79 6.43 0.06
CA VAL A 142 -7.14 6.27 -0.51
C VAL A 142 -7.32 4.94 -1.25
N ALA A 143 -6.27 4.40 -1.87
CA ALA A 143 -6.30 3.10 -2.53
C ALA A 143 -6.10 1.93 -1.56
N ILE A 144 -5.19 2.06 -0.59
CA ILE A 144 -4.83 0.99 0.33
C ILE A 144 -5.94 0.69 1.35
N ILE A 145 -6.65 1.69 1.86
CA ILE A 145 -7.65 1.44 2.91
C ILE A 145 -8.83 0.59 2.38
N PRO A 146 -9.47 0.91 1.23
CA PRO A 146 -10.47 0.03 0.63
C PRO A 146 -9.93 -1.35 0.25
N PHE A 147 -8.66 -1.43 -0.16
CA PHE A 147 -7.99 -2.71 -0.40
C PHE A 147 -7.90 -3.57 0.86
N ILE A 148 -7.47 -2.99 1.98
CA ILE A 148 -7.42 -3.66 3.28
C ILE A 148 -8.84 -4.03 3.75
N TYR A 149 -9.83 -3.15 3.58
CA TYR A 149 -11.23 -3.46 3.89
C TYR A 149 -11.69 -4.72 3.16
N ASN A 150 -11.41 -4.82 1.86
CA ASN A 150 -11.77 -5.99 1.05
C ASN A 150 -11.11 -7.26 1.59
N LEU A 151 -9.80 -7.22 1.89
CA LEU A 151 -9.07 -8.38 2.45
C LEU A 151 -9.61 -8.81 3.82
N LEU A 152 -9.91 -7.87 4.72
CA LEU A 152 -10.47 -8.16 6.04
C LEU A 152 -11.86 -8.80 5.92
N LYS A 153 -12.68 -8.33 4.98
CA LYS A 153 -14.02 -8.88 4.71
C LYS A 153 -13.95 -10.27 4.10
N GLN A 154 -13.03 -10.49 3.17
CA GLN A 154 -12.79 -11.77 2.50
C GLN A 154 -12.13 -12.82 3.43
N HIS A 155 -11.35 -12.39 4.41
CA HIS A 155 -10.64 -13.24 5.36
C HIS A 155 -10.98 -12.87 6.82
N PRO A 156 -12.14 -13.29 7.34
CA PRO A 156 -12.63 -12.88 8.66
C PRO A 156 -11.68 -13.18 9.82
N THR A 157 -10.79 -14.18 9.69
CA THR A 157 -9.76 -14.49 10.70
C THR A 157 -8.75 -13.35 10.90
N THR A 158 -8.58 -12.45 9.94
CA THR A 158 -7.69 -11.29 10.06
C THR A 158 -8.33 -10.12 10.83
N THR A 159 -9.65 -10.17 11.08
CA THR A 159 -10.38 -9.10 11.82
C THR A 159 -9.99 -8.99 13.29
N PHE A 160 -9.34 -10.01 13.87
CA PHE A 160 -8.73 -9.94 15.20
C PHE A 160 -7.69 -8.80 15.32
N MET A 161 -7.13 -8.33 14.21
CA MET A 161 -6.20 -7.21 14.19
C MET A 161 -6.91 -5.84 14.34
N ILE A 162 -8.22 -5.75 14.12
CA ILE A 162 -9.03 -4.55 14.40
C ILE A 162 -9.60 -4.61 15.81
N HIS A 163 -10.22 -5.75 16.16
CA HIS A 163 -10.89 -5.91 17.43
C HIS A 163 -10.43 -7.19 18.12
N ARG A 164 -9.58 -7.04 19.14
CA ARG A 164 -9.09 -8.13 19.97
C ARG A 164 -9.73 -8.05 21.34
N ASN A 165 -10.67 -8.95 21.62
CA ASN A 165 -11.22 -9.07 22.97
C ASN A 165 -10.09 -9.44 23.94
N PRO A 166 -9.96 -8.73 25.09
CA PRO A 166 -8.98 -9.09 26.09
C PRO A 166 -9.37 -10.43 26.73
N TYR A 167 -8.79 -11.54 26.25
CA TYR A 167 -8.98 -12.87 26.83
C TYR A 167 -7.66 -13.35 27.45
N PRO A 168 -7.60 -13.61 28.77
CA PRO A 168 -6.48 -14.30 29.40
C PRO A 168 -6.40 -15.73 28.81
N PRO A 169 -5.29 -16.20 28.21
CA PRO A 169 -3.89 -15.82 28.41
C PRO A 169 -3.25 -14.89 27.34
N TYR A 170 -3.98 -14.48 26.30
CA TYR A 170 -3.43 -13.73 25.17
C TYR A 170 -3.26 -12.23 25.45
N THR A 171 -3.92 -11.71 26.48
CA THR A 171 -3.54 -10.44 27.09
C THR A 171 -2.29 -10.69 27.95
N LYS A 172 -1.11 -10.57 27.34
CA LYS A 172 0.15 -10.57 28.10
C LYS A 172 -0.01 -9.56 29.25
N PHE A 173 0.33 -10.02 30.45
CA PHE A 173 0.30 -9.31 31.73
C PHE A 173 0.67 -7.82 31.58
N LYS A 174 0.14 -7.00 32.51
CA LYS A 174 0.28 -5.53 32.71
C LYS A 174 1.58 -4.86 32.24
N HIS A 175 2.68 -5.60 32.13
CA HIS A 175 4.01 -5.14 31.74
C HIS A 175 4.32 -5.18 30.23
N ASN A 176 3.56 -5.90 29.40
CA ASN A 176 3.81 -6.03 27.95
C ASN A 176 2.65 -5.49 27.08
N LEU A 177 1.69 -4.76 27.66
CA LEU A 177 0.71 -4.04 26.85
C LEU A 177 1.42 -2.97 26.01
N GLY A 178 1.23 -3.03 24.69
CA GLY A 178 1.75 -2.03 23.75
C GLY A 178 2.94 -2.50 22.89
N ASN A 179 3.59 -3.61 23.23
CA ASN A 179 4.66 -4.16 22.37
C ASN A 179 4.04 -4.92 21.18
N ASP A 180 4.12 -4.32 19.99
CA ASP A 180 3.67 -4.94 18.74
C ASP A 180 4.54 -6.17 18.41
N PRO A 181 3.96 -7.40 18.31
CA PRO A 181 4.73 -8.61 18.00
C PRO A 181 5.18 -8.69 16.54
N PHE A 182 4.67 -7.82 15.67
CA PHE A 182 4.96 -7.86 14.24
C PHE A 182 6.42 -7.47 13.93
N ASP A 183 7.16 -8.36 13.27
CA ASP A 183 8.50 -8.08 12.74
C ASP A 183 8.43 -7.54 11.30
N PRO A 184 8.77 -6.25 11.07
CA PRO A 184 8.78 -5.67 9.73
C PRO A 184 9.96 -6.14 8.86
N ASN A 185 11.01 -6.71 9.41
CA ASN A 185 12.20 -7.14 8.67
C ASN A 185 12.14 -8.61 8.23
N GLU A 186 11.22 -9.40 8.79
CA GLU A 186 11.04 -10.81 8.44
C GLU A 186 10.61 -10.95 6.96
N PRO A 187 11.38 -11.66 6.11
CA PRO A 187 11.05 -11.82 4.70
C PRO A 187 9.90 -12.80 4.44
N ASN A 188 9.68 -13.77 5.32
CA ASN A 188 8.59 -14.74 5.14
C ASN A 188 7.29 -14.20 5.73
N PRO A 189 6.25 -13.93 4.90
CA PRO A 189 4.97 -13.43 5.41
C PRO A 189 4.24 -14.42 6.33
N GLN A 190 4.66 -15.67 6.45
CA GLN A 190 4.09 -16.60 7.44
C GLN A 190 4.69 -16.47 8.85
N LEU A 191 5.87 -15.87 8.99
CA LEU A 191 6.65 -15.85 10.23
C LEU A 191 6.72 -14.46 10.90
N THR A 192 6.02 -13.47 10.36
CA THR A 192 6.10 -12.07 10.83
C THR A 192 5.38 -11.81 12.16
N ASN A 193 4.54 -12.75 12.64
CA ASN A 193 3.61 -12.58 13.76
C ASN A 193 2.56 -11.46 13.59
N ALA A 194 2.26 -11.05 12.35
CA ALA A 194 1.25 -10.02 12.08
C ALA A 194 -0.15 -10.37 12.62
N ILE A 195 -0.53 -11.64 12.65
CA ILE A 195 -1.84 -12.08 13.15
C ILE A 195 -2.05 -11.79 14.64
N ASP A 196 -0.95 -11.71 15.40
CA ASP A 196 -0.97 -11.38 16.83
C ASP A 196 -0.87 -9.86 17.10
N SER A 197 -0.68 -9.07 16.04
CA SER A 197 -0.63 -7.61 16.08
C SER A 197 -2.04 -6.98 16.02
N SER A 198 -2.06 -5.64 16.01
CA SER A 198 -3.23 -4.79 15.78
C SER A 198 -2.92 -3.71 14.73
N LEU A 199 -3.96 -3.17 14.08
CA LEU A 199 -3.87 -2.18 12.99
C LEU A 199 -3.91 -0.71 13.47
N TRP A 200 -3.07 -0.37 14.45
CA TRP A 200 -2.95 1.01 14.98
C TRP A 200 -2.63 2.06 13.91
N GLU A 201 -1.95 1.63 12.85
CA GLU A 201 -1.58 2.50 11.75
C GLU A 201 -2.81 3.02 10.99
N LEU A 202 -3.85 2.20 10.83
CA LEU A 202 -5.11 2.63 10.19
C LEU A 202 -5.94 3.54 11.09
N GLU A 203 -5.89 3.31 12.41
CA GLU A 203 -6.50 4.22 13.38
C GLU A 203 -5.87 5.61 13.33
N THR A 204 -4.54 5.67 13.24
CA THR A 204 -3.80 6.93 13.08
C THR A 204 -4.18 7.67 11.78
N CYS A 205 -4.48 6.95 10.69
CA CYS A 205 -4.95 7.57 9.45
C CYS A 205 -6.33 8.26 9.59
N GLN A 206 -7.10 8.01 10.65
CA GLN A 206 -8.41 8.65 10.84
C GLN A 206 -8.30 10.14 11.22
N SER A 207 -7.15 10.58 11.73
CA SER A 207 -6.85 11.99 12.02
C SER A 207 -6.02 12.67 10.92
N HIS A 208 -6.05 12.13 9.71
CA HIS A 208 -5.32 12.68 8.56
C HIS A 208 -5.82 14.09 8.18
N TYR A 209 -4.91 14.98 7.78
CA TYR A 209 -5.22 16.38 7.46
C TYR A 209 -6.25 16.54 6.32
N HIS A 210 -6.22 15.63 5.34
CA HIS A 210 -7.16 15.63 4.22
C HIS A 210 -8.49 14.95 4.60
N PRO A 211 -9.64 15.64 4.51
CA PRO A 211 -10.92 15.14 5.02
C PRO A 211 -11.41 13.87 4.32
N THR A 212 -11.20 13.73 3.01
CA THR A 212 -11.59 12.52 2.27
C THR A 212 -10.77 11.29 2.69
N VAL A 213 -9.50 11.49 3.08
CA VAL A 213 -8.66 10.38 3.55
C VAL A 213 -9.12 9.96 4.94
N ALA A 214 -9.37 10.93 5.82
CA ALA A 214 -9.88 10.71 7.16
C ALA A 214 -11.25 9.99 7.14
N SER A 215 -12.17 10.37 6.24
CA SER A 215 -13.47 9.70 6.11
C SER A 215 -13.34 8.28 5.57
N ILE A 216 -12.46 8.04 4.60
CA ILE A 216 -12.18 6.68 4.10
C ILE A 216 -11.53 5.83 5.21
N ALA A 217 -10.62 6.37 6.01
CA ALA A 217 -10.02 5.64 7.13
C ALA A 217 -11.05 5.22 8.19
N ARG A 218 -12.08 6.05 8.43
CA ARG A 218 -13.15 5.74 9.39
C ARG A 218 -14.00 4.53 9.00
N ILE A 219 -14.05 4.13 7.72
CA ILE A 219 -14.82 2.94 7.31
C ILE A 219 -14.34 1.66 8.01
N ILE A 220 -13.09 1.62 8.46
CA ILE A 220 -12.50 0.49 9.21
C ILE A 220 -13.03 0.43 10.65
N SER A 221 -13.38 1.58 11.24
CA SER A 221 -13.99 1.67 12.58
C SER A 221 -15.52 1.50 12.55
N GLU A 222 -16.15 1.71 11.39
CA GLU A 222 -17.58 1.53 11.19
C GLU A 222 -17.95 0.06 10.97
N GLN A 223 -19.25 -0.24 11.01
CA GLN A 223 -19.73 -1.60 10.76
C GLN A 223 -19.51 -1.98 9.28
N PHE A 224 -19.01 -3.20 9.05
CA PHE A 224 -18.70 -3.75 7.72
C PHE A 224 -19.96 -4.11 6.92
N THR A 225 -20.73 -3.11 6.52
CA THR A 225 -22.02 -3.22 5.82
C THR A 225 -21.86 -3.45 4.32
N LYS A 226 -20.84 -2.86 3.69
CA LYS A 226 -20.57 -3.02 2.26
C LYS A 226 -19.88 -4.36 1.99
N GLN A 227 -20.32 -5.10 0.96
CA GLN A 227 -19.72 -6.40 0.61
C GLN A 227 -18.28 -6.26 0.09
N GLN A 228 -18.05 -5.31 -0.82
CA GLN A 228 -16.74 -5.02 -1.39
C GLN A 228 -16.71 -3.58 -1.93
N TYR A 229 -15.55 -2.94 -1.87
CA TYR A 229 -15.29 -1.69 -2.60
C TYR A 229 -14.65 -2.02 -3.95
N ASN A 230 -15.14 -1.39 -5.02
CA ASN A 230 -14.49 -1.45 -6.32
C ASN A 230 -13.18 -0.66 -6.25
N LEU A 231 -12.05 -1.34 -6.38
CA LEU A 231 -10.74 -0.70 -6.26
C LEU A 231 -10.48 0.29 -7.38
N GLU A 232 -10.98 0.05 -8.60
CA GLU A 232 -10.76 0.93 -9.75
C GLU A 232 -11.22 2.37 -9.52
N ASP A 233 -12.20 2.59 -8.64
CA ASP A 233 -12.68 3.93 -8.28
C ASP A 233 -11.65 4.73 -7.45
N PHE A 234 -10.74 4.02 -6.77
CA PHE A 234 -9.72 4.56 -5.85
C PHE A 234 -8.30 4.49 -6.42
N LEU A 235 -8.09 3.77 -7.53
CA LEU A 235 -6.82 3.68 -8.21
C LEU A 235 -6.58 4.90 -9.10
N ASP A 236 -5.32 5.10 -9.52
CA ASP A 236 -4.90 6.12 -10.49
C ASP A 236 -5.14 7.59 -10.09
N HIS A 237 -5.47 7.86 -8.82
CA HIS A 237 -5.45 9.21 -8.27
C HIS A 237 -4.02 9.71 -8.02
N GLY A 238 -3.78 10.98 -8.25
CA GLY A 238 -2.54 11.70 -7.92
C GLY A 238 -2.85 13.01 -7.20
N TYR A 239 -1.83 13.81 -6.88
CA TYR A 239 -2.06 15.13 -6.28
C TYR A 239 -2.87 16.06 -7.20
N ALA A 240 -2.61 15.99 -8.51
CA ALA A 240 -3.35 16.77 -9.50
C ALA A 240 -4.85 16.44 -9.49
N THR A 241 -5.23 15.15 -9.47
CA THR A 241 -6.65 14.76 -9.48
C THR A 241 -7.34 15.11 -8.16
N LEU A 242 -6.65 14.99 -7.03
CA LEU A 242 -7.17 15.42 -5.73
C LEU A 242 -7.44 16.93 -5.71
N LEU A 243 -6.49 17.73 -6.18
CA LEU A 243 -6.60 19.20 -6.22
C LEU A 243 -7.67 19.66 -7.23
N GLU A 244 -7.77 19.03 -8.40
CA GLU A 244 -8.87 19.26 -9.34
C GLU A 244 -10.23 18.92 -8.74
N SER A 245 -10.30 17.86 -7.91
CA SER A 245 -11.55 17.48 -7.26
C SER A 245 -12.00 18.53 -6.24
N GLU A 246 -11.07 19.19 -5.54
CA GLU A 246 -11.35 20.30 -4.63
C GLU A 246 -11.85 21.53 -5.40
N PHE A 247 -11.22 21.90 -6.52
CA PHE A 247 -11.66 23.03 -7.33
C PHE A 247 -13.04 22.84 -7.98
N LYS A 248 -13.44 21.59 -8.25
CA LYS A 248 -14.77 21.28 -8.81
C LYS A 248 -15.89 21.29 -7.75
N LYS A 249 -15.57 21.36 -6.45
CA LYS A 249 -16.59 21.42 -5.41
C LYS A 249 -17.35 22.74 -5.48
N LYS A 250 -18.67 22.67 -5.62
CA LYS A 250 -19.53 23.85 -5.54
C LYS A 250 -19.51 24.40 -4.12
N GLU A 251 -19.17 25.68 -3.97
CA GLU A 251 -19.30 26.41 -2.72
C GLU A 251 -20.77 26.44 -2.29
N LYS A 252 -21.12 25.65 -1.26
CA LYS A 252 -22.49 25.64 -0.72
C LYS A 252 -22.68 26.64 0.41
N LYS A 253 -21.60 27.04 1.09
CA LYS A 253 -21.60 27.88 2.27
C LYS A 253 -20.39 28.81 2.22
N PRO A 254 -20.49 30.04 2.73
CA PRO A 254 -19.33 30.92 2.87
C PRO A 254 -18.30 30.30 3.81
N PRO A 255 -16.99 30.54 3.58
CA PRO A 255 -15.93 30.05 4.47
C PRO A 255 -16.01 30.71 5.85
N VAL A 256 -15.53 29.98 6.86
CA VAL A 256 -15.45 30.47 8.25
C VAL A 256 -14.06 31.03 8.48
N VAL A 257 -13.94 32.04 9.36
CA VAL A 257 -12.68 32.68 9.73
C VAL A 257 -12.45 32.58 11.23
N GLU A 258 -11.20 32.71 11.65
CA GLU A 258 -10.83 32.78 13.07
C GLU A 258 -11.13 34.18 13.62
N TYR A 259 -11.77 34.27 14.79
CA TYR A 259 -12.18 35.54 15.39
C TYR A 259 -11.14 36.10 16.37
N ARG A 260 -10.35 35.22 17.01
CA ARG A 260 -9.31 35.61 17.99
C ARG A 260 -7.95 35.65 17.32
N ILE A 261 -7.75 36.66 16.48
CA ILE A 261 -6.47 36.85 15.79
C ILE A 261 -5.50 37.60 16.72
N PRO A 262 -4.28 37.06 16.96
CA PRO A 262 -3.29 37.76 17.77
C PRO A 262 -2.85 39.06 17.08
N LYS A 263 -2.69 40.14 17.86
CA LYS A 263 -2.26 41.46 17.34
C LYS A 263 -0.81 41.43 16.84
N LYS A 264 0.05 40.60 17.45
CA LYS A 264 1.47 40.46 17.13
C LYS A 264 1.66 39.10 16.44
N ILE A 265 1.82 39.11 15.11
CA ILE A 265 2.02 37.88 14.32
C ILE A 265 3.51 37.59 14.09
N PHE A 266 4.30 38.63 13.80
CA PHE A 266 5.74 38.51 13.48
C PHE A 266 6.67 39.11 14.55
N ALA A 267 6.11 39.65 15.64
CA ALA A 267 6.92 40.22 16.71
C ALA A 267 7.19 39.14 17.76
N PRO A 268 8.46 38.96 18.20
CA PRO A 268 8.77 38.06 19.32
C PRO A 268 7.96 38.49 20.56
N ALA A 269 7.61 37.52 21.40
CA ALA A 269 6.87 37.75 22.63
C ALA A 269 7.72 38.54 23.64
N GLU A 270 7.82 39.87 23.46
CA GLU A 270 8.32 40.75 24.51
C GLU A 270 7.23 40.86 25.58
N ASP A 271 7.60 40.53 26.82
CA ASP A 271 6.79 40.56 28.04
C ASP A 271 6.11 41.93 28.24
N SER A 272 4.97 42.15 27.61
CA SER A 272 4.13 43.32 27.87
C SER A 272 3.12 42.96 28.96
N GLU A 273 3.37 43.48 30.16
CA GLU A 273 2.60 43.30 31.41
C GLU A 273 1.13 43.79 31.38
N ASP A 274 0.58 44.20 30.22
CA ASP A 274 -0.68 44.94 30.13
C ASP A 274 -1.89 44.16 29.56
N ASP A 275 -1.76 42.88 29.18
CA ASP A 275 -2.91 42.04 28.77
C ASP A 275 -3.30 41.04 29.88
N ALA A 276 -3.84 41.56 30.98
CA ALA A 276 -4.36 40.80 32.14
C ALA A 276 -5.69 40.05 31.87
N THR A 277 -5.88 39.51 30.65
CA THR A 277 -6.97 38.58 30.33
C THR A 277 -6.41 37.31 29.68
N GLY A 278 -5.78 36.50 30.53
CA GLY A 278 -5.65 35.04 30.44
C GLY A 278 -5.80 34.38 29.07
N GLN A 279 -4.75 34.47 28.24
CA GLN A 279 -4.43 33.44 27.25
C GLN A 279 -2.91 33.27 27.26
N GLU A 280 -2.44 32.18 27.87
CA GLU A 280 -1.18 31.54 27.48
C GLU A 280 -1.35 31.06 26.03
N ASP A 281 -1.44 31.97 25.06
CA ASP A 281 -1.44 31.62 23.65
C ASP A 281 -0.03 31.14 23.34
N GLY A 282 0.11 29.81 23.31
CA GLY A 282 1.38 29.12 23.15
C GLY A 282 2.21 29.75 22.04
N MET A 283 3.46 30.10 22.38
CA MET A 283 4.46 30.69 21.48
C MET A 283 4.32 30.12 20.08
N ASP A 284 4.15 31.00 19.09
CA ASP A 284 4.21 30.60 17.69
C ASP A 284 5.61 30.03 17.44
N LYS A 285 5.67 28.69 17.30
CA LYS A 285 6.92 27.97 17.06
C LYS A 285 7.68 28.48 15.83
N LEU A 286 6.99 29.14 14.90
CA LEU A 286 7.65 29.80 13.77
C LEU A 286 8.57 30.93 14.26
N LEU A 287 8.12 31.76 15.19
CA LEU A 287 8.92 32.86 15.77
C LEU A 287 10.13 32.35 16.55
N ASP A 288 10.01 31.19 17.22
CA ASP A 288 11.12 30.58 17.94
C ASP A 288 12.23 30.08 16.99
N MET A 289 11.89 29.78 15.73
CA MET A 289 12.81 29.17 14.76
C MET A 289 13.27 30.12 13.65
N TRP A 290 12.55 31.21 13.40
CA TRP A 290 12.81 32.15 12.33
C TRP A 290 13.03 33.55 12.88
N ASP A 291 14.19 34.12 12.56
CA ASP A 291 14.44 35.52 12.76
C ASP A 291 13.80 36.33 11.63
N PHE A 292 13.01 37.34 11.99
CA PHE A 292 12.29 38.20 11.07
C PHE A 292 12.94 39.59 10.93
N GLU A 293 14.13 39.79 11.51
CA GLU A 293 14.95 40.99 11.29
C GLU A 293 15.68 40.92 9.94
N CYS A 294 15.29 41.80 9.00
CA CYS A 294 16.02 42.12 7.76
C CYS A 294 16.60 43.53 7.84
#